data_AF-A0A6P4DEX3-F1
#
_entry.id   AF-A0A6P4DEX3-F1
#
_cell.length_a   1.000
_cell.length_b   1.000
_cell.length_c   1.000
_cell.angle_alpha   90.00
_cell.angle_beta   90.00
_cell.angle_gamma   90.00
#
_symmetry.space_group_name_H-M   'P 1'
#
loop_
_entity.id
_entity.type
_entity.pdbx_description
1 polymer ?
#
loop_
_entity_poly.entity_id
_entity_poly.type
_entity_poly.pdbx_seq_one_letter_code
_entity_poly.pdbx_strand_id
1 'polypeptide(L)'
;MVRADAAVNIKVLQNATAAHFGFRPTYMRVWMAKQKAVAIIYGDWDESYNELPRWELGVQLTMPGTVAILRTCPVRAGGQHDESQAYFHRLFWTFPPCIEAFYHCKPLVSIDGTHLYGKYGGTLLVAIAQDGNSNILPVAFALVEGENVGSWSFFLSHLREHVTPQPGLLVISDRHNGIKAALEAPDGGWLPPAAYRAFCIRHVAANFALTFKEKDARRLLVNAAYAKTEVEFDYWFDILRSENPAMCDWANRIEYSLWTQYCDEGRRFGHMTTNISECVNSILKGVRNLPVCSLVKATYGRLAELFVRKGREAEAQMGTGQQFSQYLVKCIEANLKTARCYTVTVYDRDNSEYTVAETTPTGSFSLGTYRGSLGSQTCDCGYFQALHFPCPHALAYCAYSRLTWQPYVHQVYRLSSVFGVYQMEFTPPIPEGFWPPYAEPTVIPDPNMRRAKEGRPRSTRIRTNMDDADPNWPKRCGLCRQPGHTRRSCPQAGRPTGTAGN
;
A
#
# COMPACT_ATOMS: atom_id res chain seq x y z
N MET A 1 -19.11 16.17 -15.95
CA MET A 1 -19.02 15.21 -14.83
C MET A 1 -17.91 14.18 -15.02
N VAL A 2 -17.96 13.33 -16.06
CA VAL A 2 -16.92 12.29 -16.27
C VAL A 2 -15.50 12.85 -16.44
N ARG A 3 -15.33 13.98 -17.16
CA ARG A 3 -14.03 14.67 -17.30
C ARG A 3 -13.45 15.15 -15.97
N ALA A 4 -14.30 15.52 -15.00
CA ALA A 4 -13.86 16.00 -13.69
C ALA A 4 -13.54 14.84 -12.73
N ASP A 5 -14.30 13.74 -12.82
CA ASP A 5 -14.06 12.54 -12.04
C ASP A 5 -14.47 11.28 -12.84
N ALA A 6 -13.49 10.57 -13.38
CA ALA A 6 -13.72 9.30 -14.07
C ALA A 6 -14.27 8.20 -13.13
N ALA A 7 -14.05 8.32 -11.80
CA ALA A 7 -14.56 7.38 -10.80
C ALA A 7 -16.05 7.63 -10.45
N VAL A 8 -16.67 8.68 -10.98
CA VAL A 8 -18.05 9.07 -10.65
C VAL A 8 -19.00 7.88 -10.74
N ASN A 9 -19.79 7.68 -9.68
CA ASN A 9 -20.70 6.55 -9.58
C ASN A 9 -21.85 6.69 -10.60
N ILE A 10 -22.24 5.59 -11.23
CA ILE A 10 -23.35 5.56 -12.19
C ILE A 10 -24.65 6.10 -11.58
N LYS A 11 -24.93 5.85 -10.30
CA LYS A 11 -26.11 6.40 -9.61
C LYS A 11 -26.08 7.93 -9.54
N VAL A 12 -24.89 8.51 -9.36
CA VAL A 12 -24.72 9.98 -9.35
C VAL A 12 -25.00 10.55 -10.73
N LEU A 13 -24.46 9.91 -11.78
CA LEU A 13 -24.75 10.29 -13.17
C LEU A 13 -26.24 10.15 -13.48
N GLN A 14 -26.87 9.04 -13.09
CA GLN A 14 -28.29 8.79 -13.31
C GLN A 14 -29.18 9.84 -12.65
N ASN A 15 -28.87 10.23 -11.40
CA ASN A 15 -29.59 11.27 -10.69
C ASN A 15 -29.39 12.64 -11.35
N ALA A 16 -28.17 12.97 -11.80
CA ALA A 16 -27.89 14.20 -12.52
C ALA A 16 -28.62 14.26 -13.87
N THR A 17 -28.67 13.17 -14.62
CA THR A 17 -29.44 13.07 -15.87
C THR A 17 -30.93 13.25 -15.62
N ALA A 18 -31.47 12.63 -14.56
CA ALA A 18 -32.88 12.79 -14.19
C ALA A 18 -33.23 14.24 -13.81
N ALA A 19 -32.36 14.90 -13.04
CA ALA A 19 -32.55 16.30 -12.66
C ALA A 19 -32.47 17.26 -13.86
N HIS A 20 -31.61 16.98 -14.83
CA HIS A 20 -31.38 17.87 -15.96
C HIS A 20 -32.36 17.67 -17.13
N PHE A 21 -32.74 16.43 -17.43
CA PHE A 21 -33.54 16.09 -18.60
C PHE A 21 -34.97 15.63 -18.27
N GLY A 22 -35.34 15.55 -16.99
CA GLY A 22 -36.70 15.20 -16.57
C GLY A 22 -37.09 13.72 -16.72
N PHE A 23 -36.18 12.83 -17.12
CA PHE A 23 -36.41 11.39 -17.16
C PHE A 23 -35.25 10.62 -16.55
N ARG A 24 -35.52 9.45 -15.94
CA ARG A 24 -34.51 8.62 -15.29
C ARG A 24 -34.10 7.46 -16.19
N PRO A 25 -32.95 7.51 -16.89
CA PRO A 25 -32.49 6.39 -17.72
C PRO A 25 -32.15 5.19 -16.85
N THR A 26 -32.14 3.99 -17.44
CA THR A 26 -31.70 2.78 -16.72
C THR A 26 -30.22 2.85 -16.37
N TYR A 27 -29.81 2.16 -15.31
CA TYR A 27 -28.40 2.08 -14.88
C TYR A 27 -27.49 1.67 -16.05
N MET A 28 -27.89 0.64 -16.82
CA MET A 28 -27.11 0.11 -17.93
C MET A 28 -26.90 1.14 -19.04
N ARG A 29 -27.93 1.92 -19.39
CA ARG A 29 -27.81 3.01 -20.38
C ARG A 29 -26.84 4.09 -19.90
N VAL A 30 -26.92 4.50 -18.63
CA VAL A 30 -25.99 5.48 -18.06
C VAL A 30 -24.56 4.93 -18.01
N TRP A 31 -24.39 3.64 -17.69
CA TRP A 31 -23.09 2.99 -17.72
C TRP A 31 -22.49 2.96 -19.12
N MET A 32 -23.26 2.55 -20.14
CA MET A 32 -22.80 2.57 -21.54
C MET A 32 -22.46 4.00 -21.99
N ALA A 33 -23.28 5.00 -21.64
CA ALA A 33 -23.01 6.40 -21.94
C ALA A 33 -21.72 6.88 -21.26
N LYS A 34 -21.47 6.47 -20.01
CA LYS A 34 -20.21 6.74 -19.33
C LYS A 34 -19.03 6.13 -20.07
N GLN A 35 -19.11 4.88 -20.53
CA GLN A 35 -18.00 4.26 -21.27
C GLN A 35 -17.72 4.95 -22.60
N LYS A 36 -18.77 5.41 -23.31
CA LYS A 36 -18.62 6.25 -24.51
C LYS A 36 -17.96 7.59 -24.19
N ALA A 37 -18.39 8.25 -23.12
CA ALA A 37 -17.78 9.50 -22.68
C ALA A 37 -16.31 9.32 -22.28
N VAL A 38 -15.97 8.20 -21.62
CA VAL A 38 -14.58 7.86 -21.31
C VAL A 38 -13.76 7.72 -22.59
N ALA A 39 -14.26 7.00 -23.60
CA ALA A 39 -13.54 6.85 -24.87
C ALA A 39 -13.31 8.20 -25.58
N ILE A 40 -14.31 9.08 -25.57
CA ILE A 40 -14.20 10.43 -26.16
C ILE A 40 -13.17 11.30 -25.42
N ILE A 41 -13.04 11.14 -24.10
CA ILE A 41 -12.17 12.00 -23.28
C ILE A 41 -10.74 11.46 -23.21
N TYR A 42 -10.57 10.14 -23.14
CA TYR A 42 -9.32 9.48 -22.79
C TYR A 42 -8.73 8.61 -23.91
N GLY A 43 -9.39 8.51 -25.07
CA GLY A 43 -8.95 7.69 -26.20
C GLY A 43 -9.77 6.40 -26.36
N ASP A 44 -9.68 5.78 -27.54
CA ASP A 44 -10.39 4.53 -27.80
C ASP A 44 -9.78 3.36 -26.99
N TRP A 45 -10.64 2.41 -26.63
CA TRP A 45 -10.23 1.26 -25.82
C TRP A 45 -9.26 0.33 -26.54
N ASP A 46 -9.41 0.15 -27.85
CA ASP A 46 -8.69 -0.83 -28.64
C ASP A 46 -7.40 -0.18 -29.15
N GLU A 47 -7.51 1.04 -29.68
CA GLU A 47 -6.36 1.84 -30.13
C GLU A 47 -5.38 2.13 -28.99
N SER A 48 -5.87 2.26 -27.75
CA SER A 48 -5.00 2.50 -26.59
C SER A 48 -3.94 1.42 -26.35
N TYR A 49 -4.13 0.19 -26.84
CA TYR A 49 -3.10 -0.84 -26.77
C TYR A 49 -1.93 -0.54 -27.72
N ASN A 50 -2.23 -0.03 -28.91
CA ASN A 50 -1.24 0.35 -29.91
C ASN A 50 -0.53 1.67 -29.54
N GLU A 51 -1.13 2.49 -28.67
CA GLU A 51 -0.50 3.68 -28.13
C GLU A 51 0.57 3.38 -27.06
N LEU A 52 0.51 2.21 -26.39
CA LEU A 52 1.42 1.88 -25.30
C LEU A 52 2.91 1.91 -25.71
N PRO A 53 3.34 1.25 -26.80
CA PRO A 53 4.74 1.27 -27.19
C PRO A 53 5.24 2.68 -27.56
N ARG A 54 4.38 3.49 -28.19
CA ARG A 54 4.72 4.89 -28.52
C ARG A 54 4.87 5.74 -27.26
N TRP A 55 3.98 5.56 -26.29
CA TRP A 55 4.10 6.21 -24.99
C TRP A 55 5.38 5.78 -24.26
N GLU A 56 5.70 4.49 -24.28
CA GLU A 56 6.94 3.94 -23.71
C GLU A 56 8.18 4.63 -24.28
N LEU A 57 8.30 4.71 -25.61
CA LEU A 57 9.39 5.43 -26.27
C LEU A 57 9.43 6.91 -25.84
N GLY A 58 8.29 7.59 -25.85
CA GLY A 58 8.19 8.99 -25.46
C GLY A 58 8.63 9.25 -24.03
N VAL A 59 8.24 8.39 -23.09
CA VAL A 59 8.61 8.53 -21.67
C VAL A 59 10.05 8.13 -21.40
N GLN A 60 10.60 7.15 -22.10
CA GLN A 60 12.01 6.77 -22.02
C GLN A 60 12.92 7.89 -22.56
N LEU A 61 12.51 8.59 -23.62
CA LEU A 61 13.19 9.78 -24.12
C LEU A 61 13.09 10.96 -23.15
N THR A 62 11.92 11.15 -22.52
CA THR A 62 11.69 12.21 -21.53
C THR A 62 12.51 11.99 -20.27
N MET A 63 12.52 10.75 -19.76
CA MET A 63 13.18 10.35 -18.53
C MET A 63 14.00 9.08 -18.78
N PRO A 64 15.25 9.23 -19.24
CA PRO A 64 16.19 8.13 -19.35
C PRO A 64 16.29 7.34 -18.05
N GLY A 65 16.28 6.01 -18.14
CA GLY A 65 16.19 5.11 -16.99
C GLY A 65 14.76 4.69 -16.63
N THR A 66 13.73 5.21 -17.31
CA THR A 66 12.38 4.64 -17.22
C THR A 66 12.41 3.20 -17.68
N VAL A 67 11.96 2.29 -16.81
CA VAL A 67 11.86 0.86 -17.13
C VAL A 67 10.43 0.60 -17.55
N ALA A 68 10.26 0.12 -18.77
CA ALA A 68 9.00 -0.37 -19.29
C ALA A 68 9.30 -1.68 -20.03
N ILE A 69 8.58 -2.74 -19.70
CA ILE A 69 8.78 -4.07 -20.29
C ILE A 69 7.45 -4.54 -20.85
N LEU A 70 7.26 -4.34 -22.15
CA LEU A 70 6.10 -4.82 -22.87
C LEU A 70 6.33 -6.26 -23.37
N ARG A 71 5.41 -7.15 -23.03
CA ARG A 71 5.33 -8.51 -23.57
C ARG A 71 4.09 -8.63 -24.45
N THR A 72 4.28 -9.23 -25.62
CA THR A 72 3.22 -9.51 -26.59
C THR A 72 3.17 -11.01 -26.91
N CYS A 73 2.05 -11.44 -27.49
CA CYS A 73 1.85 -12.78 -28.01
C CYS A 73 1.57 -12.71 -29.52
N PRO A 74 2.04 -13.67 -30.32
CA PRO A 74 1.83 -13.66 -31.76
C PRO A 74 0.34 -13.80 -32.11
N VAL A 75 -0.11 -13.08 -33.12
CA VAL A 75 -1.43 -13.27 -33.73
C VAL A 75 -1.33 -14.39 -34.76
N ARG A 76 -2.32 -15.29 -34.78
CA ARG A 76 -2.42 -16.35 -35.79
C ARG A 76 -3.64 -16.12 -36.67
N ALA A 77 -3.41 -15.91 -37.96
CA ALA A 77 -4.46 -15.78 -38.98
C ALA A 77 -4.34 -16.96 -39.97
N GLY A 78 -5.39 -17.75 -40.13
CA GLY A 78 -5.39 -18.89 -41.07
C GLY A 78 -4.34 -19.99 -40.78
N GLY A 79 -3.83 -20.07 -39.54
CA GLY A 79 -2.80 -21.03 -39.15
C GLY A 79 -1.35 -20.53 -39.33
N GLN A 80 -1.16 -19.35 -39.92
CA GLN A 80 0.15 -18.68 -40.04
C GLN A 80 0.28 -17.53 -39.03
N HIS A 81 1.52 -17.17 -38.70
CA HIS A 81 1.80 -16.02 -37.84
C HIS A 81 1.59 -14.73 -38.64
N ASP A 82 0.78 -13.83 -38.10
CA ASP A 82 0.64 -12.47 -38.61
C ASP A 82 1.74 -11.60 -38.01
N GLU A 83 2.74 -11.23 -38.81
CA GLU A 83 3.88 -10.41 -38.37
C GLU A 83 3.52 -8.93 -38.22
N SER A 84 2.36 -8.49 -38.71
CA SER A 84 1.93 -7.09 -38.62
C SER A 84 1.24 -6.75 -37.30
N GLN A 85 0.79 -7.76 -36.55
CA GLN A 85 0.03 -7.58 -35.31
C GLN A 85 0.50 -8.50 -34.19
N ALA A 86 0.41 -8.02 -32.96
CA ALA A 86 0.67 -8.81 -31.77
C ALA A 86 -0.39 -8.54 -30.69
N TYR A 87 -0.84 -9.58 -30.01
CA TYR A 87 -1.71 -9.42 -28.85
C TYR A 87 -0.92 -8.87 -27.67
N PHE A 88 -1.46 -7.88 -26.99
CA PHE A 88 -0.96 -7.46 -25.69
C PHE A 88 -1.01 -8.63 -24.70
N HIS A 89 0.08 -8.88 -23.97
CA HIS A 89 0.12 -9.88 -22.92
C HIS A 89 0.35 -9.24 -21.55
N ARG A 90 1.48 -8.56 -21.35
CA ARG A 90 1.83 -7.92 -20.06
C ARG A 90 2.64 -6.66 -20.26
N LEU A 91 2.55 -5.74 -19.32
CA LEU A 91 3.40 -4.55 -19.25
C LEU A 91 3.84 -4.33 -17.81
N PHE A 92 5.14 -4.26 -17.56
CA PHE A 92 5.70 -3.75 -16.30
C PHE A 92 6.21 -2.33 -16.53
N TRP A 93 6.04 -1.44 -15.55
CA TRP A 93 6.71 -0.14 -15.60
C TRP A 93 7.04 0.46 -14.22
N THR A 94 8.13 1.23 -14.20
CA THR A 94 8.56 2.11 -13.10
C THR A 94 9.35 3.29 -13.67
N PHE A 95 9.52 4.35 -12.88
CA PHE A 95 10.17 5.58 -13.30
C PHE A 95 11.43 5.83 -12.46
N PRO A 96 12.47 6.51 -12.99
CA PRO A 96 13.70 6.78 -12.25
C PRO A 96 13.46 7.43 -10.87
N PRO A 97 12.56 8.42 -10.71
CA PRO A 97 12.26 8.96 -9.39
C PRO A 97 11.74 7.93 -8.40
N CYS A 98 10.98 6.93 -8.86
CA CYS A 98 10.46 5.86 -8.00
C CYS A 98 11.54 4.86 -7.59
N ILE A 99 12.47 4.55 -8.50
CA ILE A 99 13.64 3.70 -8.22
C ILE A 99 14.51 4.39 -7.17
N GLU A 100 14.86 5.66 -7.41
CA GLU A 100 15.68 6.46 -6.49
C GLU A 100 14.99 6.62 -5.13
N ALA A 101 13.70 6.93 -5.14
CA ALA A 101 12.91 7.10 -3.93
C ALA A 101 12.96 5.88 -3.00
N PHE A 102 13.02 4.67 -3.56
CA PHE A 102 12.97 3.45 -2.77
C PHE A 102 14.22 3.25 -1.90
N TYR A 103 15.39 3.73 -2.33
CA TYR A 103 16.61 3.70 -1.52
C TYR A 103 16.48 4.46 -0.19
N HIS A 104 15.60 5.45 -0.15
CA HIS A 104 15.35 6.28 1.03
C HIS A 104 14.12 5.87 1.84
N CYS A 105 13.32 4.93 1.32
CA CYS A 105 12.15 4.39 2.01
C CYS A 105 12.55 3.39 3.11
N LYS A 106 11.57 2.99 3.92
CA LYS A 106 11.71 1.76 4.73
C LYS A 106 12.02 0.58 3.80
N PRO A 107 12.89 -0.37 4.17
CA PRO A 107 13.21 -1.56 3.38
C PRO A 107 12.05 -2.58 3.42
N LEU A 108 10.86 -2.11 3.06
CA LEU A 108 9.61 -2.82 3.05
C LEU A 108 8.78 -2.37 1.86
N VAL A 109 8.25 -3.35 1.12
CA VAL A 109 7.29 -3.11 0.05
C VAL A 109 6.01 -3.87 0.31
N SER A 110 4.87 -3.20 0.11
CA SER A 110 3.59 -3.89 0.04
C SER A 110 3.18 -4.09 -1.40
N ILE A 111 2.80 -5.31 -1.76
CA ILE A 111 2.30 -5.65 -3.09
C ILE A 111 0.83 -6.03 -3.02
N ASP A 112 0.07 -5.65 -4.04
CA ASP A 112 -1.34 -5.98 -4.15
C ASP A 112 -1.79 -6.00 -5.61
N GLY A 113 -2.81 -6.80 -5.89
CA GLY A 113 -3.45 -6.92 -7.20
C GLY A 113 -4.84 -6.31 -7.18
N THR A 114 -5.23 -5.64 -8.26
CA THR A 114 -6.57 -5.10 -8.36
C THR A 114 -7.14 -5.14 -9.77
N HIS A 115 -8.36 -5.65 -9.91
CA HIS A 115 -8.97 -5.79 -11.23
C HIS A 115 -9.26 -4.44 -11.89
N LEU A 116 -9.08 -4.41 -13.21
CA LEU A 116 -9.54 -3.32 -14.07
C LEU A 116 -11.08 -3.32 -14.15
N TYR A 117 -11.67 -2.25 -14.67
CA TYR A 117 -13.12 -2.09 -14.82
C TYR A 117 -13.58 -1.75 -16.24
N GLY A 118 -12.63 -1.50 -17.15
CA GLY A 118 -12.87 -1.09 -18.53
C GLY A 118 -13.45 -2.15 -19.45
N LYS A 119 -13.34 -1.91 -20.77
CA LYS A 119 -13.82 -2.83 -21.83
C LYS A 119 -13.15 -4.20 -21.76
N TYR A 120 -11.86 -4.22 -21.41
CA TYR A 120 -11.06 -5.43 -21.25
C TYR A 120 -10.88 -5.78 -19.76
N GLY A 121 -10.71 -7.06 -19.49
CA GLY A 121 -10.33 -7.63 -18.19
C GLY A 121 -8.89 -7.30 -17.83
N GLY A 122 -8.33 -8.11 -16.93
CA GLY A 122 -6.96 -7.93 -16.45
C GLY A 122 -6.87 -7.34 -15.05
N THR A 123 -5.66 -7.38 -14.53
CA THR A 123 -5.29 -6.95 -13.19
C THR A 123 -4.15 -5.94 -13.26
N LEU A 124 -4.29 -4.86 -12.50
CA LEU A 124 -3.21 -3.93 -12.19
C LEU A 124 -2.53 -4.40 -10.90
N LEU A 125 -1.28 -4.84 -11.01
CA LEU A 125 -0.41 -5.12 -9.87
C LEU A 125 0.34 -3.85 -9.49
N VAL A 126 0.51 -3.60 -8.18
CA VAL A 126 1.18 -2.40 -7.68
C VAL A 126 2.10 -2.77 -6.51
N ALA A 127 3.30 -2.19 -6.51
CA ALA A 127 4.23 -2.21 -5.39
C ALA A 127 4.28 -0.83 -4.73
N ILE A 128 4.17 -0.78 -3.40
CA ILE A 128 4.01 0.45 -2.63
C ILE A 128 4.97 0.45 -1.46
N ALA A 129 5.76 1.53 -1.38
CA ALA A 129 6.71 1.80 -0.31
C ALA A 129 6.16 2.85 0.66
N GLN A 130 6.85 3.03 1.79
CA GLN A 130 6.57 4.08 2.75
C GLN A 130 7.88 4.76 3.20
N ASP A 131 7.88 6.09 3.25
CA ASP A 131 9.00 6.87 3.78
C ASP A 131 9.03 6.89 5.33
N GLY A 132 10.04 7.54 5.91
CA GLY A 132 10.14 7.73 7.36
C GLY A 132 9.15 8.73 7.95
N ASN A 133 8.33 9.41 7.15
CA ASN A 133 7.28 10.32 7.63
C ASN A 133 5.87 9.72 7.46
N SER A 134 5.79 8.40 7.22
CA SER A 134 4.55 7.65 6.98
C SER A 134 3.79 8.03 5.70
N ASN A 135 4.44 8.71 4.76
CA ASN A 135 3.89 8.93 3.43
C ASN A 135 4.05 7.67 2.58
N ILE A 136 3.00 7.31 1.84
CA ILE A 136 2.99 6.15 0.96
C ILE A 136 3.29 6.56 -0.48
N LEU A 137 4.02 5.70 -1.18
CA LEU A 137 4.47 5.95 -2.55
C LEU A 137 4.35 4.66 -3.39
N PRO A 138 3.54 4.62 -4.44
CA PRO A 138 3.62 3.56 -5.44
C PRO A 138 4.96 3.63 -6.18
N VAL A 139 5.70 2.53 -6.24
CA VAL A 139 7.05 2.47 -6.82
C VAL A 139 7.13 1.65 -8.12
N ALA A 140 6.20 0.73 -8.36
CA ALA A 140 6.14 -0.03 -9.60
C ALA A 140 4.72 -0.52 -9.89
N PHE A 141 4.47 -0.83 -11.15
CA PHE A 141 3.17 -1.29 -11.63
C PHE A 141 3.33 -2.40 -12.67
N ALA A 142 2.31 -3.24 -12.80
CA ALA A 142 2.16 -4.08 -13.98
C ALA A 142 0.70 -4.28 -14.40
N LEU A 143 0.46 -4.32 -15.70
CA LEU A 143 -0.77 -4.78 -16.32
C LEU A 143 -0.58 -6.24 -16.74
N VAL A 144 -1.43 -7.11 -16.22
CA VAL A 144 -1.36 -8.56 -16.46
C VAL A 144 -2.73 -9.14 -16.73
N GLU A 145 -2.77 -10.34 -17.29
CA GLU A 145 -4.01 -11.05 -17.62
C GLU A 145 -4.83 -11.43 -16.38
N GLY A 146 -4.17 -11.65 -15.23
CA GLY A 146 -4.83 -11.97 -13.97
C GLY A 146 -3.84 -12.26 -12.85
N GLU A 147 -4.35 -12.63 -11.68
CA GLU A 147 -3.50 -13.03 -10.55
C GLU A 147 -3.16 -14.52 -10.66
N ASN A 148 -2.10 -14.85 -11.38
CA ASN A 148 -1.59 -16.21 -11.50
C ASN A 148 -0.07 -16.24 -11.27
N VAL A 149 0.51 -17.44 -11.17
CA VAL A 149 1.95 -17.62 -10.90
C VAL A 149 2.79 -16.87 -11.92
N GLY A 150 2.51 -17.04 -13.22
CA GLY A 150 3.28 -16.38 -14.29
C GLY A 150 3.22 -14.86 -14.23
N SER A 151 2.05 -14.29 -13.93
CA SER A 151 1.85 -12.85 -13.76
C SER A 151 2.62 -12.29 -12.57
N TRP A 152 2.58 -12.98 -11.43
CA TRP A 152 3.32 -12.59 -10.24
C TRP A 152 4.83 -12.77 -10.41
N SER A 153 5.28 -13.85 -11.05
CA SER A 153 6.70 -14.04 -11.40
C SER A 153 7.21 -12.92 -12.30
N PHE A 154 6.45 -12.54 -13.33
CA PHE A 154 6.80 -11.41 -14.21
C PHE A 154 6.91 -10.08 -13.44
N PHE A 155 5.96 -9.80 -12.56
CA PHE A 155 6.00 -8.57 -11.76
C PHE A 155 7.15 -8.56 -10.75
N LEU A 156 7.33 -9.66 -10.02
CA LEU A 156 8.31 -9.78 -8.95
C LEU A 156 9.74 -9.88 -9.47
N SER A 157 9.98 -10.47 -10.64
CA SER A 157 11.32 -10.48 -11.24
C SER A 157 11.77 -9.06 -11.57
N HIS A 158 10.92 -8.28 -12.26
CA HIS A 158 11.24 -6.90 -12.64
C HIS A 158 11.23 -5.94 -11.45
N LEU A 159 10.38 -6.17 -10.44
CA LEU A 159 10.41 -5.43 -9.19
C LEU A 159 11.76 -5.63 -8.48
N ARG A 160 12.22 -6.89 -8.37
CA ARG A 160 13.48 -7.24 -7.72
C ARG A 160 14.68 -6.67 -8.45
N GLU A 161 14.69 -6.80 -9.77
CA GLU A 161 15.80 -6.39 -10.63
C GLU A 161 15.97 -4.87 -10.66
N HIS A 162 14.88 -4.12 -10.84
CA HIS A 162 14.98 -2.71 -11.20
C HIS A 162 14.71 -1.73 -10.06
N VAL A 163 13.92 -2.13 -9.07
CA VAL A 163 13.48 -1.21 -7.99
C VAL A 163 14.02 -1.63 -6.65
N THR A 164 14.08 -2.94 -6.39
CA THR A 164 14.42 -3.45 -5.07
C THR A 164 15.62 -4.40 -5.07
N PRO A 165 16.80 -4.03 -5.62
CA PRO A 165 17.95 -4.94 -5.68
C PRO A 165 18.64 -5.16 -4.33
N GLN A 166 18.40 -4.31 -3.33
CA GLN A 166 19.08 -4.37 -2.03
C GLN A 166 18.72 -5.64 -1.22
N PRO A 167 19.65 -6.20 -0.44
CA PRO A 167 19.36 -7.32 0.45
C PRO A 167 18.54 -6.88 1.67
N GLY A 168 18.00 -7.83 2.43
CA GLY A 168 17.28 -7.57 3.69
C GLY A 168 15.90 -6.93 3.53
N LEU A 169 15.36 -6.89 2.31
CA LEU A 169 14.03 -6.36 2.02
C LEU A 169 12.93 -7.25 2.59
N LEU A 170 11.85 -6.65 3.11
CA LEU A 170 10.62 -7.38 3.42
C LEU A 170 9.49 -7.07 2.43
N VAL A 171 8.85 -8.10 1.87
CA VAL A 171 7.61 -7.97 1.11
C VAL A 171 6.39 -8.37 1.95
N ILE A 172 5.40 -7.49 2.05
CA ILE A 172 4.12 -7.79 2.70
C ILE A 172 3.00 -7.89 1.67
N SER A 173 2.29 -9.02 1.68
CA SER A 173 1.27 -9.36 0.69
C SER A 173 0.08 -10.09 1.31
N ASP A 174 -0.94 -10.37 0.52
CA ASP A 174 -1.98 -11.34 0.90
C ASP A 174 -1.45 -12.79 0.83
N ARG A 175 -2.37 -13.77 0.87
CA ARG A 175 -2.02 -15.20 0.81
C ARG A 175 -2.35 -15.83 -0.55
N HIS A 176 -2.37 -15.04 -1.63
CA HIS A 176 -2.66 -15.56 -2.96
C HIS A 176 -1.59 -16.57 -3.39
N ASN A 177 -2.01 -17.77 -3.82
CA ASN A 177 -1.09 -18.87 -4.17
C ASN A 177 -0.09 -18.48 -5.27
N GLY A 178 -0.51 -17.62 -6.21
CA GLY A 178 0.36 -17.06 -7.24
C GLY A 178 1.54 -16.24 -6.68
N ILE A 179 1.28 -15.41 -5.66
CA ILE A 179 2.33 -14.64 -4.97
C ILE A 179 3.27 -15.58 -4.22
N LYS A 180 2.69 -16.53 -3.47
CA LYS A 180 3.45 -17.52 -2.70
C LYS A 180 4.45 -18.26 -3.58
N ALA A 181 3.98 -18.81 -4.71
CA ALA A 181 4.81 -19.56 -5.64
C ALA A 181 5.91 -18.69 -6.25
N ALA A 182 5.60 -17.44 -6.63
CA ALA A 182 6.58 -16.53 -7.22
C ALA A 182 7.67 -16.08 -6.21
N LEU A 183 7.31 -15.88 -4.94
CA LEU A 183 8.27 -15.53 -3.87
C LEU A 183 9.10 -16.73 -3.39
N GLU A 184 8.63 -17.97 -3.60
CA GLU A 184 9.35 -19.21 -3.25
C GLU A 184 10.24 -19.74 -4.37
N ALA A 185 10.22 -19.12 -5.55
CA ALA A 185 11.06 -19.50 -6.68
C ALA A 185 12.56 -19.34 -6.32
N PRO A 186 13.39 -20.40 -6.44
CA PRO A 186 14.80 -20.37 -6.02
C PRO A 186 15.65 -19.28 -6.69
N ASP A 187 15.33 -18.97 -7.95
CA ASP A 187 16.02 -18.00 -8.80
C ASP A 187 15.37 -16.60 -8.75
N GLY A 188 14.28 -16.42 -7.99
CA GLY A 188 13.54 -15.16 -7.94
C GLY A 188 14.21 -14.05 -7.13
N GLY A 189 15.24 -14.36 -6.33
CA GLY A 189 15.92 -13.39 -5.48
C GLY A 189 15.11 -12.91 -4.27
N TRP A 190 13.98 -13.57 -3.97
CA TRP A 190 13.04 -13.22 -2.88
C TRP A 190 13.21 -14.07 -1.61
N LEU A 191 14.19 -14.97 -1.60
CA LEU A 191 14.48 -15.86 -0.48
C LEU A 191 15.51 -15.25 0.48
N PRO A 192 15.51 -15.64 1.77
CA PRO A 192 16.53 -15.22 2.73
C PRO A 192 17.94 -15.68 2.30
N PRO A 193 19.00 -14.90 2.61
CA PRO A 193 19.00 -13.61 3.33
C PRO A 193 18.72 -12.39 2.42
N ALA A 194 18.47 -12.61 1.13
CA ALA A 194 18.32 -11.52 0.16
C ALA A 194 16.99 -10.76 0.34
N ALA A 195 15.90 -11.46 0.62
CA ALA A 195 14.63 -10.87 1.02
C ALA A 195 13.83 -11.80 1.93
N TYR A 196 12.81 -11.23 2.55
CA TYR A 196 11.90 -11.90 3.46
C TYR A 196 10.47 -11.58 3.06
N ARG A 197 9.52 -12.40 3.49
CA ARG A 197 8.10 -12.19 3.20
C ARG A 197 7.24 -12.23 4.44
N ALA A 198 6.11 -11.56 4.36
CA ALA A 198 5.11 -11.49 5.39
C ALA A 198 3.71 -11.55 4.79
N PHE A 199 2.80 -12.20 5.50
CA PHE A 199 1.38 -12.08 5.27
C PHE A 199 0.80 -10.88 6.01
N CYS A 200 -0.11 -10.20 5.33
CA CYS A 200 -1.00 -9.23 5.91
C CYS A 200 -1.92 -9.91 6.94
N ILE A 201 -1.84 -9.47 8.20
CA ILE A 201 -2.65 -10.06 9.29
C ILE A 201 -4.15 -9.89 9.05
N ARG A 202 -4.58 -8.85 8.34
CA ARG A 202 -5.98 -8.66 7.98
C ARG A 202 -6.50 -9.77 7.08
N HIS A 203 -5.69 -10.23 6.13
CA HIS A 203 -6.02 -11.36 5.24
C HIS A 203 -5.96 -12.69 5.99
N VAL A 204 -4.96 -12.89 6.86
CA VAL A 204 -4.89 -14.07 7.74
C VAL A 204 -6.14 -14.16 8.62
N ALA A 205 -6.52 -13.06 9.26
CA ALA A 205 -7.70 -12.96 10.12
C ALA A 205 -9.02 -13.12 9.33
N ALA A 206 -9.08 -12.63 8.09
CA ALA A 206 -10.24 -12.85 7.23
C ALA A 206 -10.41 -14.34 6.86
N ASN A 207 -9.32 -15.03 6.50
CA ASN A 207 -9.32 -16.46 6.23
C ASN A 207 -9.67 -17.27 7.48
N PHE A 208 -9.13 -16.89 8.63
CA PHE A 208 -9.46 -17.50 9.92
C PHE A 208 -10.95 -17.38 10.23
N ALA A 209 -11.55 -16.20 9.99
CA ALA A 209 -12.96 -15.94 10.17
C ALA A 209 -13.88 -16.67 9.16
N LEU A 210 -13.34 -17.31 8.12
CA LEU A 210 -14.12 -18.21 7.26
C LEU A 210 -14.42 -19.52 7.98
N THR A 211 -13.45 -20.04 8.74
CA THR A 211 -13.54 -21.30 9.49
C THR A 211 -14.18 -21.09 10.86
N PHE A 212 -13.75 -20.06 11.59
CA PHE A 212 -14.16 -19.79 12.97
C PHE A 212 -15.09 -18.58 13.02
N LYS A 213 -16.27 -18.73 13.62
CA LYS A 213 -17.34 -17.71 13.66
C LYS A 213 -17.53 -17.08 15.04
N GLU A 214 -16.74 -17.52 16.00
CA GLU A 214 -16.72 -17.06 17.38
C GLU A 214 -16.40 -15.56 17.42
N LYS A 215 -17.15 -14.83 18.25
CA LYS A 215 -17.22 -13.36 18.25
C LYS A 215 -15.85 -12.69 18.44
N ASP A 216 -15.01 -13.27 19.30
CA ASP A 216 -13.73 -12.67 19.70
C ASP A 216 -12.51 -13.34 19.08
N ALA A 217 -12.67 -14.47 18.39
CA ALA A 217 -11.55 -15.26 17.88
C ALA A 217 -10.68 -14.48 16.89
N ARG A 218 -11.30 -13.66 16.03
CA ARG A 218 -10.57 -12.74 15.13
C ARG A 218 -9.71 -11.74 15.91
N ARG A 219 -10.25 -11.16 16.99
CA ARG A 219 -9.54 -10.17 17.82
C ARG A 219 -8.36 -10.81 18.53
N LEU A 220 -8.55 -11.99 19.12
CA LEU A 220 -7.50 -12.74 19.81
C LEU A 220 -6.34 -13.08 18.88
N LEU A 221 -6.62 -13.61 17.68
CA LEU A 221 -5.59 -13.89 16.67
C LEU A 221 -4.83 -12.64 16.26
N VAL A 222 -5.53 -11.53 16.04
CA VAL A 222 -4.90 -10.24 15.68
C VAL A 222 -4.03 -9.73 16.83
N ASN A 223 -4.49 -9.80 18.08
CA ASN A 223 -3.68 -9.39 19.22
C ASN A 223 -2.40 -10.24 19.35
N ALA A 224 -2.52 -11.56 19.21
CA ALA A 224 -1.36 -12.46 19.18
C ALA A 224 -0.38 -12.06 18.07
N ALA A 225 -0.87 -11.78 16.87
CA ALA A 225 -0.02 -11.37 15.75
C ALA A 225 0.73 -10.04 16.01
N TYR A 226 0.09 -9.08 16.66
CA TYR A 226 0.67 -7.78 16.98
C TYR A 226 1.58 -7.81 18.23
N ALA A 227 1.62 -8.92 18.96
CA ALA A 227 2.50 -9.08 20.11
C ALA A 227 3.95 -8.81 19.73
N LYS A 228 4.65 -8.04 20.57
CA LYS A 228 6.06 -7.66 20.33
C LYS A 228 7.04 -8.64 20.96
N THR A 229 6.55 -9.47 21.87
CA THR A 229 7.34 -10.47 22.60
C THR A 229 6.67 -11.82 22.49
N GLU A 230 7.46 -12.87 22.65
CA GLU A 230 6.95 -14.25 22.72
C GLU A 230 5.99 -14.43 23.91
N VAL A 231 6.31 -13.82 25.06
CA VAL A 231 5.45 -13.89 26.26
C VAL A 231 4.08 -13.26 26.03
N GLU A 232 4.00 -12.11 25.35
CA GLU A 232 2.72 -11.47 25.01
C GLU A 232 1.98 -12.31 23.95
N PHE A 233 2.69 -12.91 23.00
CA PHE A 233 2.10 -13.82 22.03
C PHE A 233 1.46 -15.02 22.72
N ASP A 234 2.19 -15.71 23.58
CA ASP A 234 1.73 -16.89 24.32
C ASP A 234 0.52 -16.56 25.18
N TYR A 235 0.50 -15.39 25.83
CA TYR A 235 -0.67 -14.92 26.57
C TYR A 235 -1.95 -14.89 25.71
N TRP A 236 -1.89 -14.25 24.53
CA TRP A 236 -3.04 -14.20 23.63
C TRP A 236 -3.36 -15.56 23.01
N PHE A 237 -2.34 -16.36 22.73
CA PHE A 237 -2.47 -17.66 22.11
C PHE A 237 -3.05 -18.72 23.06
N ASP A 238 -2.75 -18.63 24.36
CA ASP A 238 -3.35 -19.47 25.40
C ASP A 238 -4.83 -19.14 25.61
N ILE A 239 -5.21 -17.86 25.57
CA ILE A 239 -6.63 -17.47 25.57
C ILE A 239 -7.33 -18.06 24.34
N LEU A 240 -6.72 -17.92 23.15
CA LEU A 240 -7.26 -18.51 21.92
C LEU A 240 -7.41 -20.04 22.03
N ARG A 241 -6.43 -20.73 22.65
CA ARG A 241 -6.46 -22.17 22.89
C ARG A 241 -7.59 -22.57 23.85
N SER A 242 -7.83 -21.77 24.89
CA SER A 242 -8.88 -22.01 25.87
C SER A 242 -10.30 -21.87 25.28
N GLU A 243 -10.47 -20.96 24.32
CA GLU A 243 -11.71 -20.79 23.57
C GLU A 243 -11.98 -21.99 22.65
N ASN A 244 -10.98 -22.37 21.85
CA ASN A 244 -11.07 -23.52 20.96
C ASN A 244 -9.66 -23.96 20.48
N PRO A 245 -9.16 -25.13 20.92
CA PRO A 245 -7.82 -25.61 20.54
C PRO A 245 -7.59 -25.70 19.01
N ALA A 246 -8.65 -25.97 18.24
CA ALA A 246 -8.56 -26.05 16.78
C ALA A 246 -8.16 -24.71 16.13
N MET A 247 -8.38 -23.57 16.81
CA MET A 247 -7.93 -22.26 16.35
C MET A 247 -6.41 -22.16 16.34
N CYS A 248 -5.76 -22.64 17.41
CA CYS A 248 -4.30 -22.71 17.49
C CYS A 248 -3.74 -23.69 16.46
N ASP A 249 -4.35 -24.87 16.30
CA ASP A 249 -3.95 -25.84 15.28
C ASP A 249 -4.04 -25.27 13.86
N TRP A 250 -5.03 -24.41 13.60
CA TRP A 250 -5.13 -23.71 12.32
C TRP A 250 -4.00 -22.68 12.15
N ALA A 251 -3.72 -21.88 13.19
CA ALA A 251 -2.69 -20.85 13.16
C ALA A 251 -1.27 -21.44 13.02
N ASN A 252 -1.01 -22.58 13.69
CA ASN A 252 0.27 -23.31 13.67
C ASN A 252 0.62 -23.90 12.29
N ARG A 253 -0.32 -23.94 11.34
CA ARG A 253 -0.03 -24.30 9.94
C ARG A 253 0.71 -23.20 9.18
N ILE A 254 0.79 -22.00 9.76
CA ILE A 254 1.47 -20.85 9.20
C ILE A 254 2.69 -20.60 10.08
N GLU A 255 3.88 -20.64 9.48
CA GLU A 255 5.12 -20.29 10.16
C GLU A 255 5.00 -18.90 10.81
N TYR A 256 5.37 -18.79 12.09
CA TYR A 256 5.12 -17.59 12.89
C TYR A 256 5.77 -16.34 12.30
N SER A 257 7.00 -16.44 11.78
CA SER A 257 7.71 -15.34 11.09
C SER A 257 6.87 -14.67 9.98
N LEU A 258 5.97 -15.44 9.35
CA LEU A 258 5.12 -14.97 8.26
C LEU A 258 3.92 -14.15 8.74
N TRP A 259 3.50 -14.21 10.00
CA TRP A 259 2.28 -13.50 10.45
C TRP A 259 2.36 -12.85 11.84
N THR A 260 3.35 -13.18 12.66
CA THR A 260 3.57 -12.57 13.98
C THR A 260 4.65 -11.51 13.92
N GLN A 261 4.56 -10.52 14.80
CA GLN A 261 5.53 -9.43 14.85
C GLN A 261 6.74 -9.78 15.71
N TYR A 262 6.59 -10.54 16.81
CA TYR A 262 7.74 -10.90 17.65
C TYR A 262 8.80 -11.76 16.94
N CYS A 263 8.41 -12.51 15.89
CA CYS A 263 9.32 -13.31 15.06
C CYS A 263 9.83 -12.58 13.80
N ASP A 264 9.56 -11.27 13.64
CA ASP A 264 9.88 -10.55 12.40
C ASP A 264 11.28 -9.90 12.38
N GLU A 265 12.01 -9.96 13.49
CA GLU A 265 13.33 -9.33 13.70
C GLU A 265 13.33 -7.81 13.37
N GLY A 266 12.19 -7.13 13.58
CA GLY A 266 12.00 -5.73 13.26
C GLY A 266 11.84 -5.43 11.76
N ARG A 267 11.91 -6.44 10.88
CA ARG A 267 11.90 -6.22 9.42
C ARG A 267 10.62 -5.58 8.91
N ARG A 268 9.51 -5.66 9.64
CA ARG A 268 8.24 -5.04 9.22
C ARG A 268 8.14 -3.55 9.53
N PHE A 269 9.03 -2.95 10.33
CA PHE A 269 8.90 -1.53 10.74
C PHE A 269 7.49 -1.18 11.28
N GLY A 270 6.85 -2.12 11.99
CA GLY A 270 5.48 -1.99 12.47
C GLY A 270 4.35 -2.33 11.48
N HIS A 271 4.66 -2.63 10.22
CA HIS A 271 3.67 -2.95 9.20
C HIS A 271 3.16 -4.39 9.31
N MET A 272 1.95 -4.56 9.84
CA MET A 272 1.28 -5.86 9.89
C MET A 272 0.23 -6.04 8.79
N THR A 273 -0.09 -4.98 8.04
CA THR A 273 -1.18 -4.99 7.04
C THR A 273 -0.76 -4.37 5.70
N THR A 274 -1.48 -4.74 4.64
CA THR A 274 -1.42 -4.14 3.30
C THR A 274 -2.35 -2.90 3.18
N ASN A 275 -2.65 -2.21 4.29
CA ASN A 275 -3.53 -1.04 4.28
C ASN A 275 -3.03 0.09 3.37
N ILE A 276 -1.70 0.20 3.21
CA ILE A 276 -1.09 1.15 2.27
C ILE A 276 -1.46 0.82 0.82
N SER A 277 -1.55 -0.48 0.49
CA SER A 277 -2.03 -0.96 -0.81
C SER A 277 -3.51 -0.70 -1.04
N GLU A 278 -4.35 -0.94 -0.04
CA GLU A 278 -5.77 -0.63 -0.14
C GLU A 278 -6.02 0.87 -0.37
N CYS A 279 -5.22 1.74 0.27
CA CYS A 279 -5.29 3.18 0.09
C CYS A 279 -5.00 3.59 -1.36
N VAL A 280 -3.90 3.10 -1.93
CA VAL A 280 -3.51 3.37 -3.32
C VAL A 280 -4.53 2.77 -4.29
N ASN A 281 -5.02 1.56 -4.04
CA ASN A 281 -6.06 0.93 -4.86
C ASN A 281 -7.38 1.71 -4.87
N SER A 282 -7.68 2.43 -3.78
CA SER A 282 -8.79 3.38 -3.71
C SER A 282 -8.53 4.63 -4.56
N ILE A 283 -7.32 5.18 -4.54
CA ILE A 283 -6.92 6.33 -5.37
C ILE A 283 -6.97 5.96 -6.86
N LEU A 284 -6.50 4.76 -7.22
CA LEU A 284 -6.48 4.26 -8.60
C LEU A 284 -7.86 3.77 -9.09
N LYS A 285 -8.89 3.80 -8.26
CA LYS A 285 -10.23 3.29 -8.62
C LYS A 285 -10.81 3.92 -9.88
N GLY A 286 -10.66 5.23 -10.08
CA GLY A 286 -11.09 5.91 -11.30
C GLY A 286 -10.24 5.55 -12.51
N VAL A 287 -8.93 5.43 -12.27
CA VAL A 287 -7.91 5.12 -13.29
C VAL A 287 -8.11 3.72 -13.88
N ARG A 288 -8.61 2.77 -13.08
CA ARG A 288 -8.91 1.38 -13.52
C ARG A 288 -10.05 1.26 -14.52
N ASN A 289 -10.80 2.33 -14.77
CA ASN A 289 -11.85 2.41 -15.80
C ASN A 289 -11.42 3.34 -16.95
N LEU A 290 -10.12 3.46 -17.22
CA LEU A 290 -9.59 4.17 -18.38
C LEU A 290 -9.05 3.17 -19.42
N PRO A 291 -8.93 3.58 -20.70
CA PRO A 291 -8.13 2.85 -21.69
C PRO A 291 -6.70 2.64 -21.18
N VAL A 292 -6.03 1.57 -21.64
CA VAL A 292 -4.80 1.10 -20.98
C VAL A 292 -3.65 2.10 -21.06
N CYS A 293 -3.46 2.78 -22.19
CA CYS A 293 -2.43 3.82 -22.29
C CYS A 293 -2.75 5.03 -21.41
N SER A 294 -4.02 5.47 -21.35
CA SER A 294 -4.44 6.56 -20.46
C SER A 294 -4.31 6.17 -18.98
N LEU A 295 -4.47 4.90 -18.63
CA LEU A 295 -4.18 4.37 -17.30
C LEU A 295 -2.70 4.52 -16.96
N VAL A 296 -1.80 4.10 -17.85
CA VAL A 296 -0.34 4.21 -17.65
C VAL A 296 0.07 5.68 -17.55
N LYS A 297 -0.38 6.53 -18.48
CA LYS A 297 -0.17 8.00 -18.45
C LYS A 297 -0.68 8.63 -17.15
N ALA A 298 -1.82 8.17 -16.63
CA ALA A 298 -2.35 8.66 -15.36
C ALA A 298 -1.46 8.30 -14.16
N THR A 299 -0.74 7.17 -14.19
CA THR A 299 0.24 6.85 -13.13
C THR A 299 1.41 7.83 -13.14
N TYR A 300 1.91 8.19 -14.33
CA TYR A 300 2.96 9.20 -14.49
C TYR A 300 2.54 10.55 -13.90
N GLY A 301 1.40 11.10 -14.36
CA GLY A 301 0.93 12.41 -13.92
C GLY A 301 0.66 12.48 -12.41
N ARG A 302 0.04 11.43 -11.84
CA ARG A 302 -0.23 11.38 -10.40
C ARG A 302 1.04 11.28 -9.56
N LEU A 303 2.05 10.55 -10.04
CA LEU A 303 3.34 10.48 -9.36
C LEU A 303 4.08 11.81 -9.47
N ALA A 304 4.11 12.45 -10.64
CA ALA A 304 4.70 13.78 -10.81
C ALA A 304 4.07 14.80 -9.84
N GLU A 305 2.73 14.86 -9.75
CA GLU A 305 2.02 15.72 -8.78
C GLU A 305 2.37 15.38 -7.32
N LEU A 306 2.47 14.08 -7.00
CA LEU A 306 2.83 13.61 -5.66
C LEU A 306 4.23 14.07 -5.28
N PHE A 307 5.21 13.88 -6.17
CA PHE A 307 6.61 14.23 -5.95
C PHE A 307 6.78 15.74 -5.80
N VAL A 308 6.15 16.56 -6.64
CA VAL A 308 6.21 18.02 -6.49
C VAL A 308 5.62 18.46 -5.14
N ARG A 309 4.44 17.96 -4.78
CA ARG A 309 3.79 18.35 -3.54
C ARG A 309 4.59 17.90 -2.31
N LYS A 310 5.04 16.65 -2.29
CA LYS A 310 5.78 16.08 -1.15
C LYS A 310 7.22 16.57 -1.06
N GLY A 311 7.87 16.81 -2.20
CA GLY A 311 9.19 17.46 -2.29
C GLY A 311 9.17 18.84 -1.65
N ARG A 312 8.20 19.70 -2.02
CA ARG A 312 8.03 21.02 -1.38
C ARG A 312 7.74 20.92 0.12
N GLU A 313 6.90 19.97 0.55
CA GLU A 313 6.63 19.73 1.97
C GLU A 313 7.91 19.32 2.74
N ALA A 314 8.74 18.45 2.14
CA ALA A 314 9.99 17.97 2.73
C ALA A 314 11.09 19.04 2.75
N GLU A 315 11.23 19.81 1.66
CA GLU A 315 12.17 20.92 1.54
C GLU A 315 11.87 22.03 2.56
N ALA A 316 10.60 22.39 2.71
CA ALA A 316 10.18 23.35 3.73
C ALA A 316 10.52 22.87 5.16
N GLN A 317 10.41 21.57 5.43
CA GLN A 317 10.79 20.97 6.72
C GLN A 317 12.31 20.96 6.93
N MET A 318 13.10 20.73 5.87
CA MET A 318 14.56 20.86 5.94
C MET A 318 14.98 22.29 6.32
N GLY A 319 14.26 23.30 5.80
CA GLY A 319 14.49 24.71 6.11
C GLY A 319 14.23 25.10 7.57
N THR A 320 13.49 24.31 8.36
CA THR A 320 13.25 24.60 9.79
C THR A 320 14.39 24.15 10.71
N GLY A 321 15.44 23.50 10.17
CA GLY A 321 16.55 22.97 10.96
C GLY A 321 16.20 21.74 11.81
N GLN A 322 15.03 21.13 11.59
CA GLN A 322 14.66 19.88 12.25
C GLN A 322 15.50 18.72 11.68
N GLN A 323 15.84 17.73 12.52
CA GLN A 323 16.64 16.58 12.09
C GLN A 323 15.79 15.38 11.65
N PHE A 324 14.60 15.23 12.24
CA PHE A 324 13.75 14.03 12.08
C PHE A 324 12.35 14.35 11.59
N SER A 325 11.72 13.36 10.98
CA SER A 325 10.37 13.46 10.43
C SER A 325 9.35 13.85 11.51
N GLN A 326 8.33 14.61 11.11
CA GLN A 326 7.26 15.01 12.02
C GLN A 326 6.53 13.82 12.64
N TYR A 327 6.40 12.71 11.90
CA TYR A 327 5.88 11.45 12.43
C TYR A 327 6.73 10.96 13.61
N LEU A 328 8.04 10.85 13.44
CA LEU A 328 8.92 10.38 14.50
C LEU A 328 8.87 11.31 15.71
N VAL A 329 8.98 12.63 15.50
CA VAL A 329 8.98 13.61 16.59
C VAL A 329 7.71 13.46 17.45
N LYS A 330 6.54 13.30 16.82
CA LYS A 330 5.27 13.04 17.54
C LYS A 330 5.32 11.74 18.34
N CYS A 331 5.89 10.68 17.80
CA CYS A 331 6.06 9.41 18.51
C CYS A 331 7.02 9.54 19.70
N ILE A 332 8.14 10.23 19.54
CA ILE A 332 9.12 10.47 20.61
C ILE A 332 8.52 11.34 21.71
N GLU A 333 7.80 12.42 21.37
CA GLU A 333 7.10 13.26 22.35
C GLU A 333 6.06 12.48 23.16
N ALA A 334 5.32 11.58 22.52
CA ALA A 334 4.40 10.69 23.21
C ALA A 334 5.15 9.72 24.14
N ASN A 335 6.21 9.07 23.64
CA ASN A 335 7.00 8.12 24.43
C ASN A 335 7.72 8.80 25.61
N LEU A 336 8.18 10.04 25.46
CA LEU A 336 8.80 10.83 26.54
C LEU A 336 7.84 11.12 27.70
N LYS A 337 6.55 11.26 27.42
CA LYS A 337 5.53 11.44 28.48
C LYS A 337 5.41 10.15 29.31
N THR A 338 5.35 9.01 28.65
CA THR A 338 5.29 7.70 29.30
C THR A 338 6.60 7.32 30.00
N ALA A 339 7.75 7.74 29.46
CA ALA A 339 9.07 7.45 30.02
C ALA A 339 9.24 7.90 31.48
N ARG A 340 8.46 8.90 31.91
CA ARG A 340 8.46 9.42 33.29
C ARG A 340 7.83 8.47 34.31
N CYS A 341 7.13 7.44 33.86
CA CYS A 341 6.46 6.46 34.71
C CYS A 341 7.37 5.27 35.09
N TYR A 342 8.66 5.33 34.77
CA TYR A 342 9.61 4.23 35.02
C TYR A 342 10.76 4.65 35.93
N THR A 343 11.17 3.74 36.80
CA THR A 343 12.41 3.84 37.57
C THR A 343 13.48 3.01 36.89
N VAL A 344 14.65 3.61 36.62
CA VAL A 344 15.75 2.97 35.91
C VAL A 344 16.81 2.49 36.89
N THR A 345 17.39 1.31 36.64
CA THR A 345 18.60 0.82 37.32
C THR A 345 19.63 0.40 36.27
N VAL A 346 20.86 0.87 36.41
CA VAL A 346 21.99 0.58 35.51
C VAL A 346 22.82 -0.56 36.08
N TYR A 347 23.26 -1.49 35.22
CA TYR A 347 23.97 -2.71 35.62
C TYR A 347 25.42 -2.78 35.15
N ASP A 348 25.85 -1.86 34.28
CA ASP A 348 27.21 -1.84 33.74
C ASP A 348 27.87 -0.48 33.90
N ARG A 349 29.21 -0.48 33.83
CA ARG A 349 30.01 0.75 33.98
C ARG A 349 29.86 1.69 32.78
N ASP A 350 29.56 1.14 31.61
CA ASP A 350 29.53 1.86 30.34
C ASP A 350 28.16 2.50 30.06
N ASN A 351 27.19 2.37 30.99
CA ASN A 351 25.80 2.82 30.82
C ASN A 351 25.19 2.25 29.53
N SER A 352 25.38 0.96 29.30
CA SER A 352 24.82 0.27 28.15
C SER A 352 23.70 -0.70 28.53
N GLU A 353 23.65 -1.20 29.77
CA GLU A 353 22.70 -2.22 30.22
C GLU A 353 21.82 -1.73 31.37
N TYR A 354 20.50 -1.88 31.19
CA TYR A 354 19.49 -1.26 32.04
C TYR A 354 18.38 -2.24 32.42
N THR A 355 17.77 -1.99 33.57
CA THR A 355 16.38 -2.40 33.84
C THR A 355 15.51 -1.17 34.08
N VAL A 356 14.24 -1.28 33.73
CA VAL A 356 13.20 -0.34 34.17
C VAL A 356 12.09 -1.08 34.87
N ALA A 357 11.67 -0.54 36.01
CA ALA A 357 10.47 -0.97 36.72
C ALA A 357 9.36 0.06 36.53
N GLU A 358 8.17 -0.42 36.22
CA GLU A 358 6.97 0.40 36.05
C GLU A 358 6.46 0.88 37.42
N THR A 359 6.34 2.20 37.58
CA THR A 359 5.84 2.80 38.84
C THR A 359 4.33 3.06 38.80
N THR A 360 3.75 3.12 37.60
CA THR A 360 2.31 3.31 37.35
C THR A 360 1.91 2.49 36.13
N PRO A 361 0.79 1.73 36.14
CA PRO A 361 0.37 0.95 34.98
C PRO A 361 0.19 1.84 33.73
N THR A 362 0.97 1.59 32.69
CA THR A 362 0.96 2.38 31.44
C THR A 362 0.25 1.69 30.27
N GLY A 363 -0.28 0.47 30.46
CA GLY A 363 -0.95 -0.29 29.41
C GLY A 363 -1.72 -1.52 29.89
N SER A 364 -2.25 -2.29 28.94
CA SER A 364 -3.04 -3.52 29.21
C SER A 364 -2.20 -4.76 29.48
N PHE A 365 -0.92 -4.76 29.08
CA PHE A 365 0.02 -5.86 29.30
C PHE A 365 1.34 -5.29 29.84
N SER A 366 1.74 -5.72 31.04
CA SER A 366 2.98 -5.30 31.68
C SER A 366 3.70 -6.51 32.29
N LEU A 367 5.01 -6.62 32.05
CA LEU A 367 5.87 -7.58 32.72
C LEU A 367 6.41 -7.05 34.06
N GLY A 368 6.03 -5.81 34.43
CA GLY A 368 6.50 -5.10 35.62
C GLY A 368 7.91 -4.55 35.48
N THR A 369 8.86 -5.36 35.03
CA THR A 369 10.26 -4.97 34.78
C THR A 369 10.71 -5.36 33.38
N TYR A 370 11.45 -4.48 32.71
CA TYR A 370 12.01 -4.70 31.38
C TYR A 370 13.50 -4.45 31.37
N ARG A 371 14.29 -5.34 30.76
CA ARG A 371 15.69 -5.08 30.46
C ARG A 371 15.82 -4.41 29.11
N GLY A 372 16.93 -3.70 28.91
CA GLY A 372 17.25 -3.14 27.62
C GLY A 372 18.65 -2.59 27.56
N SER A 373 19.10 -2.37 26.33
CA SER A 373 20.46 -1.97 26.03
C SER A 373 20.47 -0.90 24.95
N LEU A 374 21.04 0.26 25.28
CA LEU A 374 21.17 1.36 24.32
C LEU A 374 22.23 1.05 23.25
N GLY A 375 23.30 0.34 23.64
CA GLY A 375 24.39 -0.03 22.72
C GLY A 375 23.93 -1.00 21.64
N SER A 376 23.15 -2.02 22.02
CA SER A 376 22.56 -2.98 21.07
C SER A 376 21.20 -2.54 20.49
N GLN A 377 20.66 -1.41 20.95
CA GLN A 377 19.32 -0.90 20.60
C GLN A 377 18.19 -1.91 20.84
N THR A 378 18.27 -2.62 21.97
CA THR A 378 17.30 -3.65 22.36
C THR A 378 16.51 -3.24 23.60
N CYS A 379 15.28 -3.73 23.68
CA CYS A 379 14.47 -3.66 24.89
C CYS A 379 13.54 -4.87 24.94
N ASP A 380 13.35 -5.45 26.13
CA ASP A 380 12.46 -6.60 26.36
C ASP A 380 11.00 -6.31 25.96
N CYS A 381 10.60 -5.03 25.81
CA CYS A 381 9.27 -4.68 25.31
C CYS A 381 9.09 -4.88 23.79
N GLY A 382 10.18 -5.13 23.03
CA GLY A 382 10.19 -5.35 21.59
C GLY A 382 9.89 -4.12 20.70
N TYR A 383 9.34 -3.03 21.25
CA TYR A 383 9.00 -1.84 20.47
C TYR A 383 10.21 -1.15 19.84
N PHE A 384 11.36 -1.16 20.53
CA PHE A 384 12.56 -0.51 20.05
C PHE A 384 13.05 -1.16 18.75
N GLN A 385 13.07 -2.49 18.74
CA GLN A 385 13.45 -3.34 17.61
C GLN A 385 12.38 -3.28 16.50
N ALA A 386 11.09 -3.34 16.87
CA ALA A 386 10.00 -3.39 15.91
C ALA A 386 9.79 -2.09 15.11
N LEU A 387 10.08 -0.94 15.72
CA LEU A 387 9.85 0.37 15.14
C LEU A 387 11.14 1.10 14.73
N HIS A 388 12.30 0.60 15.19
CA HIS A 388 13.63 1.16 14.91
C HIS A 388 13.84 2.59 15.43
N PHE A 389 13.23 2.89 16.58
CA PHE A 389 13.47 4.10 17.35
C PHE A 389 13.14 3.88 18.84
N PRO A 390 13.65 4.71 19.76
CA PRO A 390 13.50 4.50 21.20
C PRO A 390 12.05 4.38 21.67
N CYS A 391 11.73 3.27 22.33
CA CYS A 391 10.50 3.08 23.09
C CYS A 391 10.52 3.91 24.39
N PRO A 392 9.41 4.00 25.15
CA PRO A 392 9.38 4.72 26.43
C PRO A 392 10.47 4.27 27.42
N HIS A 393 10.77 2.97 27.47
CA HIS A 393 11.84 2.42 28.32
C HIS A 393 13.23 2.90 27.88
N ALA A 394 13.53 2.83 26.58
CA ALA A 394 14.79 3.31 26.02
C ALA A 394 15.01 4.81 26.28
N LEU A 395 13.93 5.61 26.19
CA LEU A 395 13.99 7.03 26.53
C LEU A 395 14.21 7.27 28.04
N ALA A 396 13.68 6.41 28.91
CA ALA A 396 13.97 6.47 30.34
C ALA A 396 15.47 6.17 30.60
N TYR A 397 16.06 5.18 29.91
CA TYR A 397 17.49 4.89 29.98
C TYR A 397 18.31 6.12 29.55
N CYS A 398 17.95 6.75 28.42
CA CYS A 398 18.59 7.96 27.95
C CYS A 398 18.51 9.09 28.99
N ALA A 399 17.34 9.32 29.58
CA ALA A 399 17.16 10.36 30.59
C ALA A 399 18.00 10.10 31.85
N TYR A 400 18.04 8.85 32.33
CA TYR A 400 18.83 8.46 33.49
C TYR A 400 20.34 8.68 33.26
N SER A 401 20.85 8.25 32.12
CA SER A 401 22.27 8.38 31.77
C SER A 401 22.64 9.73 31.13
N ARG A 402 21.69 10.68 31.06
CA ARG A 402 21.86 12.02 30.46
C ARG A 402 22.33 11.98 29.00
N LEU A 403 21.85 10.98 28.26
CA LEU A 403 22.13 10.79 26.84
C LEU A 403 20.98 11.34 25.99
N THR A 404 21.33 11.79 24.79
CA THR A 404 20.37 12.18 23.76
C THR A 404 19.82 10.94 23.05
N TRP A 405 18.53 10.92 22.70
CA TRP A 405 17.88 9.77 22.04
C TRP A 405 18.18 9.68 20.53
N GLN A 406 18.59 10.80 19.93
CA GLN A 406 18.78 10.99 18.49
C GLN A 406 19.71 9.96 17.82
N PRO A 407 20.83 9.52 18.43
CA PRO A 407 21.73 8.52 17.82
C PRO A 407 21.10 7.14 17.66
N TYR A 408 20.03 6.85 18.41
CA TYR A 408 19.38 5.54 18.45
C TYR A 408 18.18 5.43 17.50
N VAL A 409 18.07 6.34 16.54
CA VAL A 409 16.98 6.37 15.57
C VAL A 409 17.49 5.94 14.21
N HIS A 410 16.77 5.01 13.59
CA HIS A 410 17.10 4.54 12.26
C HIS A 410 17.03 5.65 11.21
N GLN A 411 17.97 5.63 10.28
CA GLN A 411 18.21 6.70 9.32
C GLN A 411 16.98 7.07 8.47
N VAL A 412 16.09 6.12 8.18
CA VAL A 412 14.87 6.36 7.39
C VAL A 412 14.02 7.50 7.95
N TYR A 413 14.04 7.71 9.27
CA TYR A 413 13.28 8.75 9.94
C TYR A 413 13.94 10.13 9.90
N ARG A 414 15.17 10.26 9.39
CA ARG A 414 15.82 11.56 9.20
C ARG A 414 15.13 12.33 8.09
N LEU A 415 15.02 13.65 8.26
CA LEU A 415 14.45 14.50 7.22
C LEU A 415 15.26 14.48 5.93
N SER A 416 16.57 14.26 6.00
CA SER A 416 17.42 14.06 4.82
C SER A 416 16.99 12.84 4.00
N SER A 417 16.61 11.73 4.65
CA SER A 417 16.09 10.55 3.96
C SER A 417 14.70 10.80 3.41
N VAL A 418 13.80 11.44 4.17
CA VAL A 418 12.46 11.81 3.68
C VAL A 418 12.54 12.75 2.48
N PHE A 419 13.48 13.70 2.48
CA PHE A 419 13.73 14.58 1.34
C PHE A 419 14.29 13.80 0.14
N GLY A 420 15.24 12.90 0.37
CA GLY A 420 15.80 12.02 -0.67
C GLY A 420 14.73 11.24 -1.45
N VAL A 421 13.65 10.79 -0.78
CA VAL A 421 12.51 10.13 -1.44
C VAL A 421 11.91 10.96 -2.58
N TYR A 422 11.93 12.29 -2.48
CA TYR A 422 11.29 13.19 -3.43
C TYR A 422 12.28 14.10 -4.16
N GLN A 423 13.58 13.86 -4.01
CA GLN A 423 14.64 14.72 -4.54
C GLN A 423 14.73 14.65 -6.07
N MET A 424 14.56 13.45 -6.64
CA MET A 424 14.52 13.29 -8.09
C MET A 424 13.14 13.68 -8.61
N GLU A 425 13.10 14.64 -9.52
CA GLU A 425 11.86 15.18 -10.07
C GLU A 425 11.39 14.43 -11.32
N PHE A 426 10.08 14.49 -11.59
CA PHE A 426 9.50 14.04 -12.85
C PHE A 426 9.60 15.16 -13.90
N THR A 427 10.04 14.81 -15.11
CA THR A 427 10.14 15.75 -16.24
C THR A 427 8.85 15.76 -17.07
N PRO A 428 8.25 16.91 -17.43
CA PRO A 428 7.09 16.94 -18.31
C PRO A 428 7.33 16.13 -19.60
N PRO A 429 6.43 15.18 -19.96
CA PRO A 429 6.63 14.33 -21.14
C PRO A 429 6.68 15.16 -22.42
N ILE A 430 7.59 14.80 -23.33
CA ILE A 430 7.65 15.41 -24.65
C ILE A 430 6.29 15.25 -25.37
N PRO A 431 5.78 16.27 -26.07
CA PRO A 431 4.47 16.17 -26.71
C PRO A 431 4.44 15.05 -27.75
N GLU A 432 3.28 14.39 -27.91
CA GLU A 432 3.16 13.15 -28.71
C GLU A 432 3.56 13.31 -30.18
N GLY A 433 3.40 14.53 -30.73
CA GLY A 433 3.81 14.86 -32.09
C GLY A 433 5.34 14.84 -32.31
N PHE A 434 6.13 14.85 -31.24
CA PHE A 434 7.59 14.76 -31.29
C PHE A 434 8.11 13.35 -31.01
N TRP A 435 7.23 12.38 -30.74
CA TRP A 435 7.68 11.02 -30.49
C TRP A 435 8.21 10.39 -31.78
N PRO A 436 9.26 9.55 -31.69
CA PRO A 436 9.75 8.82 -32.84
C PRO A 436 8.66 7.91 -33.41
N PRO A 437 8.73 7.57 -34.71
CA PRO A 437 7.87 6.55 -35.28
C PRO A 437 8.11 5.20 -34.61
N TYR A 438 7.05 4.42 -34.45
CA TYR A 438 7.10 3.04 -33.97
C TYR A 438 7.01 2.10 -35.18
N ALA A 439 8.07 1.29 -35.39
CA ALA A 439 8.22 0.43 -36.58
C ALA A 439 7.91 -1.05 -36.32
N GLU A 440 7.56 -1.39 -35.08
CA GLU A 440 7.26 -2.76 -34.63
C GLU A 440 5.76 -3.10 -34.85
N PRO A 441 5.35 -4.37 -34.68
CA PRO A 441 3.98 -4.81 -34.93
C PRO A 441 2.94 -4.03 -34.14
N THR A 442 1.76 -3.83 -34.74
CA THR A 442 0.64 -3.17 -34.08
C THR A 442 0.19 -3.98 -32.87
N VAL A 443 0.18 -3.35 -31.69
CA VAL A 443 -0.24 -4.02 -30.46
C VAL A 443 -1.75 -3.91 -30.31
N ILE A 444 -2.43 -5.05 -30.28
CA ILE A 444 -3.89 -5.12 -30.20
C ILE A 444 -4.34 -5.81 -28.91
N PRO A 445 -5.55 -5.51 -28.39
CA PRO A 445 -6.08 -6.23 -27.23
C PRO A 445 -6.32 -7.70 -27.56
N ASP A 446 -6.07 -8.59 -26.59
CA ASP A 446 -6.50 -9.99 -26.68
C ASP A 446 -8.05 -10.07 -26.64
N PRO A 447 -8.70 -10.63 -27.69
CA PRO A 447 -10.15 -10.80 -27.73
C PRO A 447 -10.70 -11.61 -26.55
N ASN A 448 -9.93 -12.56 -26.00
CA ASN A 448 -10.34 -13.38 -24.85
C ASN A 448 -10.44 -12.56 -23.56
N MET A 449 -9.72 -11.44 -23.50
CA MET A 449 -9.76 -10.51 -22.37
C MET A 449 -10.96 -9.57 -22.45
N ARG A 450 -11.72 -9.57 -23.54
CA ARG A 450 -12.89 -8.70 -23.69
C ARG A 450 -14.00 -9.14 -22.75
N ARG A 451 -14.51 -8.21 -21.94
CA ARG A 451 -15.65 -8.50 -21.06
C ARG A 451 -16.91 -8.77 -21.88
N ALA A 452 -17.74 -9.70 -21.40
CA ALA A 452 -19.01 -10.03 -22.04
C ALA A 452 -19.85 -8.76 -22.29
N LYS A 453 -20.47 -8.70 -23.49
CA LYS A 453 -21.39 -7.61 -23.86
C LYS A 453 -22.68 -7.62 -23.02
N GLU A 454 -23.06 -8.79 -22.50
CA GLU A 454 -24.28 -9.03 -21.74
C GLU A 454 -23.98 -9.37 -20.28
N GLY A 455 -24.85 -8.89 -19.39
CA GLY A 455 -24.71 -9.07 -17.94
C GLY A 455 -23.96 -7.93 -17.25
N ARG A 456 -24.23 -7.76 -15.95
CA ARG A 456 -23.70 -6.68 -15.12
C ARG A 456 -22.18 -6.82 -14.97
N PRO A 457 -21.35 -5.89 -15.47
CA PRO A 457 -19.95 -5.82 -15.05
C PRO A 457 -19.95 -5.48 -13.56
N ARG A 458 -19.42 -6.37 -12.71
CA ARG A 458 -19.28 -6.09 -11.27
C ARG A 458 -18.24 -4.98 -11.08
N SER A 459 -18.71 -3.73 -11.02
CA SER A 459 -17.89 -2.54 -10.71
C SER A 459 -17.77 -2.27 -9.20
N THR A 460 -18.33 -3.16 -8.37
CA THR A 460 -18.34 -3.05 -6.92
C THR A 460 -17.60 -4.25 -6.33
N ARG A 461 -16.57 -3.98 -5.52
CA ARG A 461 -16.00 -4.95 -4.57
C ARG A 461 -17.17 -5.63 -3.86
N ILE A 462 -17.17 -6.96 -3.83
CA ILE A 462 -18.11 -7.71 -3.00
C ILE A 462 -17.75 -7.33 -1.57
N ARG A 463 -18.70 -6.79 -0.82
CA ARG A 463 -18.47 -6.51 0.59
C ARG A 463 -18.20 -7.83 1.30
N THR A 464 -17.01 -7.97 1.85
CA THR A 464 -16.64 -9.06 2.75
C THR A 464 -16.44 -8.50 4.14
N ASN A 465 -16.24 -9.36 5.13
CA ASN A 465 -15.88 -8.98 6.51
C ASN A 465 -14.59 -8.11 6.58
N MET A 466 -13.87 -7.98 5.46
CA MET A 466 -12.75 -7.05 5.31
C MET A 466 -13.21 -5.60 5.17
N ASP A 467 -14.43 -5.30 4.72
CA ASP A 467 -14.92 -3.92 4.56
C ASP A 467 -15.58 -3.36 5.84
N ASP A 468 -15.71 -4.19 6.88
CA ASP A 468 -16.22 -3.75 8.17
C ASP A 468 -15.14 -2.99 8.95
N ALA A 469 -15.48 -1.77 9.35
CA ALA A 469 -14.63 -0.97 10.22
C ALA A 469 -14.49 -1.68 11.57
N ASP A 470 -13.28 -1.65 12.13
CA ASP A 470 -13.03 -2.12 13.49
C ASP A 470 -14.03 -1.46 14.46
N PRO A 471 -14.83 -2.25 15.22
CA PRO A 471 -15.78 -1.71 16.19
C PRO A 471 -15.14 -0.76 17.21
N ASN A 472 -13.83 -0.88 17.45
CA ASN A 472 -13.08 -0.04 18.39
C ASN A 472 -12.70 1.35 17.85
N TRP A 473 -12.89 1.64 16.55
CA TRP A 473 -12.60 2.97 16.02
C TRP A 473 -13.87 3.84 16.00
N PRO A 474 -13.92 4.97 16.73
CA PRO A 474 -15.09 5.83 16.71
C PRO A 474 -15.35 6.33 15.29
N LYS A 475 -16.56 6.07 14.77
CA LYS A 475 -16.97 6.53 13.44
C LYS A 475 -16.81 8.05 13.37
N ARG A 476 -15.94 8.51 12.48
CA ARG A 476 -15.71 9.93 12.24
C ARG A 476 -16.70 10.45 11.22
N CYS A 477 -17.17 11.68 11.44
CA CYS A 477 -18.08 12.35 10.54
C CYS A 477 -17.45 12.47 9.13
N GLY A 478 -18.15 12.03 8.09
CA GLY A 478 -17.68 12.11 6.70
C GLY A 478 -17.62 13.53 6.11
N LEU A 479 -17.80 14.58 6.92
CA LEU A 479 -17.69 15.99 6.55
C LEU A 479 -16.53 16.64 7.32
N CYS A 480 -16.62 16.68 8.65
CA CYS A 480 -15.63 17.37 9.50
C CYS A 480 -14.59 16.45 10.15
N ARG A 481 -14.68 15.14 9.94
CA ARG A 481 -13.80 14.09 10.49
C ARG A 481 -13.70 14.03 12.02
N GLN A 482 -14.59 14.73 12.73
CA GLN A 482 -14.73 14.63 14.18
C GLN A 482 -15.54 13.37 14.57
N PRO A 483 -15.18 12.69 15.67
CA PRO A 483 -15.96 11.56 16.19
C PRO A 483 -17.32 12.01 16.76
N GLY A 484 -18.21 11.04 17.04
CA GLY A 484 -19.45 11.28 17.79
C GLY A 484 -20.68 11.70 16.97
N HIS A 485 -20.56 11.88 15.65
CA HIS A 485 -21.71 12.17 14.79
C HIS A 485 -21.47 11.72 13.33
N THR A 486 -22.54 11.58 12.56
CA THR A 486 -22.47 11.20 11.13
C THR A 486 -22.51 12.43 10.23
N ARG A 487 -22.19 12.25 8.94
CA ARG A 487 -22.31 13.32 7.92
C ARG A 487 -23.70 13.98 7.91
N ARG A 488 -24.77 13.21 8.18
CA ARG A 488 -26.16 13.70 8.19
C ARG A 488 -26.47 14.61 9.38
N SER A 489 -25.81 14.37 10.51
CA SER A 489 -25.97 15.11 11.75
C SER A 489 -24.77 16.02 12.01
N CYS A 490 -24.06 16.41 10.95
CA CYS A 490 -22.87 17.24 11.07
C CYS A 490 -23.29 18.69 11.34
N PRO A 491 -22.78 19.33 12.41
CA PRO A 491 -23.01 20.75 12.67
C PRO A 491 -22.54 21.65 11.52
N GLN A 492 -21.61 21.15 10.71
CA GLN A 492 -21.08 21.83 9.51
C GLN A 492 -21.86 21.48 8.22
N ALA A 493 -22.88 20.62 8.29
CA ALA A 493 -23.81 20.44 7.17
C ALA A 493 -24.75 21.64 7.13
N GLY A 494 -24.55 22.53 6.15
CA GLY A 494 -25.39 23.71 5.96
C GLY A 494 -26.87 23.37 6.01
N ARG A 495 -27.62 24.04 6.90
CA ARG A 495 -29.08 23.90 6.99
C ARG A 495 -29.71 24.37 5.65
N PRO A 496 -30.71 23.67 5.11
CA PRO A 496 -31.53 24.24 4.06
C PRO A 496 -32.33 25.40 4.65
N THR A 497 -32.14 26.60 4.12
CA THR A 497 -33.06 27.72 4.34
C THR A 497 -34.39 27.37 3.69
N GLY A 498 -35.34 26.88 4.48
CA GLY A 498 -36.73 26.79 4.07
C GLY A 498 -37.32 28.20 4.03
N THR A 499 -37.61 28.68 2.82
CA THR A 499 -38.52 29.81 2.62
C THR A 499 -39.92 29.37 2.99
N ALA A 500 -40.42 29.86 4.12
CA ALA A 500 -41.85 30.01 4.34
C ALA A 500 -42.32 31.25 3.58
N GLY A 501 -43.31 31.09 2.71
CA GLY A 501 -44.03 32.16 2.04
C GLY A 501 -45.46 31.69 1.84
N ASN A 502 -46.40 32.50 2.36
CA ASN A 502 -47.85 32.35 2.28
C ASN A 502 -48.38 32.03 0.88
#